data_AF-A0A9Q9AM92-F1
#
_entry.id   AF-A0A9Q9AM92-F1
#
_cell.length_a   1.000
_cell.length_b   1.000
_cell.length_c   1.000
_cell.angle_alpha   90.00
_cell.angle_beta   90.00
_cell.angle_gamma   90.00
#
_symmetry.space_group_name_H-M   'P 1'
#
loop_
_entity.id
_entity.type
_entity.pdbx_description
1 polymer ?
#
loop_
_entity_poly.entity_id
_entity_poly.type
_entity_poly.pdbx_seq_one_letter_code
_entity_poly.pdbx_strand_id
1 'polypeptide(L)'
;MATPPNAPSVQTQILHVIASTPTLTGIPVEVFELIASHVDEAALRSLRLTCHTSAAKVLHTYAKAHFNSRSILLYDKDSIDDAIRAVEHAEFGGHLKNLTIYIDRIDV
;
A
#
# COMPACT_ATOMS: atom_id res chain seq x y z
N MET A 1 64.11 -10.42 -24.50
CA MET A 1 63.05 -11.25 -23.89
C MET A 1 61.98 -10.30 -23.39
N ALA A 2 60.91 -10.10 -24.15
CA ALA A 2 59.82 -9.17 -23.83
C ALA A 2 58.53 -9.98 -23.60
N THR A 3 57.89 -9.75 -22.46
CA THR A 3 56.59 -10.32 -22.08
C THR A 3 55.46 -9.71 -22.92
N PRO A 4 54.38 -10.45 -23.23
CA PRO A 4 53.26 -9.92 -24.00
C PRO A 4 52.37 -8.98 -23.16
N PRO A 5 51.79 -7.93 -23.77
CA PRO A 5 50.85 -7.05 -23.08
C PRO A 5 49.49 -7.74 -22.87
N ASN A 6 49.03 -7.58 -21.64
CA ASN A 6 47.80 -8.05 -21.03
C ASN A 6 46.55 -7.66 -21.84
N ALA A 7 45.62 -8.60 -22.06
CA ALA A 7 44.39 -8.39 -22.82
C ALA A 7 43.28 -7.72 -21.98
N PRO A 8 42.63 -6.66 -22.52
CA PRO A 8 41.45 -5.99 -22.00
C PRO A 8 40.35 -6.72 -21.26
N SER A 9 39.57 -7.60 -21.89
CA SER A 9 38.14 -7.20 -21.95
C SER A 9 37.09 -8.31 -21.77
N VAL A 10 37.16 -9.09 -20.69
CA VAL A 10 36.04 -9.97 -20.30
C VAL A 10 35.58 -9.77 -18.85
N GLN A 11 36.41 -9.19 -17.97
CA GLN A 11 36.08 -9.07 -16.54
C GLN A 11 35.04 -7.98 -16.22
N THR A 12 34.81 -7.01 -17.11
CA THR A 12 34.03 -5.80 -16.77
C THR A 12 32.51 -5.94 -16.95
N GLN A 13 32.03 -6.93 -17.71
CA GLN A 13 30.58 -7.13 -17.89
C GLN A 13 29.92 -8.01 -16.82
N ILE A 14 30.70 -8.83 -16.09
CA ILE A 14 30.17 -9.69 -15.01
C ILE A 14 30.06 -8.92 -13.68
N LEU A 15 30.78 -7.81 -13.53
CA LEU A 15 30.77 -6.97 -12.31
C LEU A 15 29.58 -6.00 -12.20
N HIS A 16 28.75 -5.81 -13.23
CA HIS A 16 27.49 -5.05 -13.09
C HIS A 16 26.33 -5.91 -12.56
N VAL A 17 26.53 -7.22 -12.48
CA VAL A 17 25.64 -8.18 -11.81
C VAL A 17 26.14 -8.42 -10.38
N ILE A 18 26.70 -7.39 -9.73
CA ILE A 18 26.74 -7.36 -8.26
C ILE A 18 25.28 -7.16 -7.82
N ALA A 19 24.64 -8.31 -7.69
CA ALA A 19 23.36 -8.62 -7.11
C ALA A 19 22.88 -7.58 -6.09
N SER A 20 22.17 -6.55 -6.57
CA SER A 20 21.14 -5.94 -5.76
C SER A 20 20.06 -7.01 -5.65
N THR A 21 20.02 -7.73 -4.53
CA THR A 21 18.91 -8.62 -4.23
C THR A 21 17.63 -7.82 -4.49
N PRO A 22 16.73 -8.28 -5.38
CA PRO A 22 15.51 -7.53 -5.68
C PRO A 22 14.72 -7.41 -4.39
N THR A 23 14.75 -6.22 -3.80
CA THR A 23 13.99 -5.94 -2.58
C THR A 23 12.57 -5.61 -2.99
N LEU A 24 11.61 -5.95 -2.13
CA LEU A 24 10.23 -5.56 -2.32
C LEU A 24 10.07 -4.03 -2.40
N THR A 25 11.02 -3.25 -1.88
CA THR A 25 11.05 -1.80 -1.98
C THR A 25 11.61 -1.29 -3.32
N GLY A 26 12.38 -2.09 -4.06
CA GLY A 26 13.00 -1.71 -5.33
C GLY A 26 12.10 -1.90 -6.56
N ILE A 27 11.00 -2.64 -6.46
CA ILE A 27 10.08 -2.87 -7.58
C ILE A 27 9.19 -1.65 -7.86
N PRO A 28 8.71 -1.45 -9.10
CA PRO A 28 7.72 -0.41 -9.41
C PRO A 28 6.44 -0.54 -8.58
N VAL A 29 5.75 0.58 -8.35
CA VAL A 29 4.54 0.61 -7.50
C VAL A 29 3.43 -0.26 -8.08
N GLU A 30 3.31 -0.31 -9.40
CA GLU A 30 2.29 -1.10 -10.12
C GLU A 30 2.48 -2.61 -9.88
N VAL A 31 3.74 -3.06 -9.86
CA VAL A 31 4.08 -4.46 -9.57
C VAL A 31 3.84 -4.76 -8.09
N PHE A 32 4.15 -3.80 -7.21
CA PHE A 32 3.88 -3.93 -5.78
C PHE A 32 2.37 -4.03 -5.50
N GLU A 33 1.58 -3.17 -6.12
CA GLU A 33 0.12 -3.17 -6.01
C GLU A 33 -0.50 -4.45 -6.58
N LEU A 34 0.05 -4.99 -7.66
CA LEU A 34 -0.37 -6.29 -8.19
C LEU A 34 -0.12 -7.42 -7.19
N ILE A 35 1.02 -7.43 -6.48
CA ILE A 35 1.24 -8.39 -5.40
C ILE A 35 0.23 -8.17 -4.27
N ALA A 36 0.05 -6.90 -3.88
CA ALA A 36 -0.88 -6.50 -2.84
C ALA A 36 -2.33 -6.92 -3.13
N SER A 37 -2.74 -6.94 -4.41
CA SER A 37 -4.10 -7.35 -4.80
C SER A 37 -4.36 -8.86 -4.70
N HIS A 38 -3.31 -9.68 -4.51
CA HIS A 38 -3.41 -11.15 -4.42
C HIS A 38 -3.19 -11.69 -3.01
N VAL A 39 -2.93 -10.83 -2.04
CA VAL A 39 -2.76 -11.23 -0.63
C VAL A 39 -4.01 -10.88 0.17
N ASP A 40 -4.18 -11.54 1.31
CA ASP A 40 -5.31 -11.26 2.20
C ASP A 40 -5.11 -9.97 3.02
N GLU A 41 -6.16 -9.56 3.73
CA GLU A 41 -6.14 -8.35 4.56
C GLU A 41 -5.05 -8.37 5.65
N ALA A 42 -4.79 -9.53 6.23
CA ALA A 42 -3.79 -9.69 7.28
C ALA A 42 -2.38 -9.48 6.72
N ALA A 43 -2.09 -10.05 5.56
CA ALA A 43 -0.85 -9.82 4.84
C ALA A 43 -0.72 -8.37 4.36
N LEU A 44 -1.79 -7.73 3.88
CA LEU A 44 -1.78 -6.31 3.51
C LEU A 44 -1.36 -5.40 4.66
N ARG A 45 -1.91 -5.63 5.86
CA ARG A 45 -1.49 -4.91 7.08
C ARG A 45 -0.01 -5.16 7.39
N SER A 46 0.42 -6.42 7.30
CA SER A 46 1.81 -6.81 7.58
C SER A 46 2.80 -6.15 6.61
N LEU A 47 2.46 -6.10 5.32
CA LEU A 47 3.22 -5.41 4.27
C LEU A 47 3.33 -3.91 4.56
N ARG A 48 2.22 -3.28 4.93
CA ARG A 48 2.20 -1.85 5.30
C ARG A 48 3.11 -1.55 6.48
N LEU A 49 3.19 -2.44 7.46
CA LEU A 49 4.01 -2.25 8.68
C LEU A 49 5.49 -2.57 8.49
N THR A 50 5.89 -3.17 7.37
CA THR A 50 7.28 -3.61 7.15
C THR A 50 8.25 -2.44 7.08
N CYS A 51 7.92 -1.39 6.32
CA CYS A 51 8.71 -0.16 6.25
C CYS A 51 7.90 0.98 5.59
N HIS A 52 8.40 2.22 5.72
CA HIS A 52 7.75 3.40 5.16
C HIS A 52 7.51 3.29 3.64
N THR A 53 8.48 2.77 2.88
CA THR A 53 8.35 2.62 1.42
C THR A 53 7.25 1.62 1.05
N SER A 54 7.17 0.49 1.74
CA SER A 54 6.08 -0.48 1.55
C SER A 54 4.74 0.11 1.96
N ALA A 55 4.70 0.88 3.04
CA ALA A 55 3.49 1.57 3.50
C ALA A 55 2.95 2.53 2.42
N ALA A 56 3.82 3.32 1.81
CA ALA A 56 3.45 4.24 0.74
C ALA A 56 2.95 3.49 -0.52
N LYS A 57 3.64 2.41 -0.92
CA LYS A 57 3.29 1.63 -2.11
C LYS A 57 1.99 0.84 -1.97
N VAL A 58 1.68 0.38 -0.77
CA VAL A 58 0.45 -0.41 -0.52
C VAL A 58 -0.75 0.47 -0.19
N LEU A 59 -0.57 1.77 0.04
CA LEU A 59 -1.59 2.68 0.56
C LEU A 59 -2.89 2.62 -0.26
N HIS A 60 -2.79 2.68 -1.59
CA HIS A 60 -3.95 2.67 -2.47
C HIS A 60 -4.77 1.37 -2.34
N THR A 61 -4.09 0.23 -2.47
CA THR A 61 -4.72 -1.11 -2.37
C THR A 61 -5.28 -1.35 -0.97
N TYR A 62 -4.54 -0.94 0.05
CA TYR A 62 -4.97 -1.01 1.44
C TYR A 62 -6.22 -0.14 1.70
N ALA A 63 -6.21 1.10 1.22
CA ALA A 63 -7.33 2.03 1.38
C ALA A 63 -8.57 1.50 0.66
N LYS A 64 -8.42 0.98 -0.56
CA LYS A 64 -9.50 0.35 -1.32
C LYS A 64 -10.05 -0.90 -0.62
N ALA A 65 -9.21 -1.74 -0.01
CA ALA A 65 -9.67 -2.94 0.68
C ALA A 65 -10.44 -2.60 1.97
N HIS A 66 -9.92 -1.67 2.77
CA HIS A 66 -10.42 -1.44 4.13
C HIS A 66 -11.39 -0.26 4.29
N PHE A 67 -11.36 0.72 3.38
CA PHE A 67 -12.15 1.93 3.50
C PHE A 67 -13.23 2.03 2.43
N ASN A 68 -13.42 1.01 1.59
CA ASN A 68 -14.48 1.00 0.58
C ASN A 68 -15.90 1.00 1.18
N SER A 69 -16.06 0.45 2.38
CA SER A 69 -17.33 0.43 3.09
C SER A 69 -17.14 0.82 4.55
N ARG A 70 -18.05 1.64 5.08
CA ARG A 70 -18.12 1.98 6.50
C ARG A 70 -19.57 1.93 6.97
N SER A 71 -19.76 1.51 8.21
CA SER A 71 -21.05 1.58 8.89
C SER A 71 -21.01 2.61 10.01
N ILE A 72 -22.07 3.41 10.12
CA ILE A 72 -22.30 4.34 11.22
C ILE A 72 -23.64 4.04 11.88
N LEU A 73 -23.69 4.18 13.21
CA LEU A 73 -24.93 4.19 13.96
C LEU A 73 -25.34 5.63 14.17
N LEU A 74 -26.51 6.02 13.66
CA LEU A 74 -27.05 7.35 13.79
C LEU A 74 -27.72 7.48 15.16
N TYR A 75 -26.98 8.01 16.14
CA TYR A 75 -27.45 8.22 17.51
C TYR A 75 -27.66 9.71 17.82
N ASP A 76 -26.77 10.57 17.35
CA ASP A 76 -26.79 12.01 17.59
C ASP A 76 -26.18 12.78 16.40
N LYS A 77 -26.12 14.12 16.52
CA LYS A 77 -25.48 14.96 15.51
C LYS A 77 -23.98 14.63 15.34
N ASP A 78 -23.30 14.28 16.43
CA ASP A 78 -21.86 14.00 16.41
C ASP A 78 -21.55 12.77 15.54
N SER A 79 -22.44 11.79 15.52
CA SER A 79 -22.33 10.62 14.64
C SER A 79 -22.38 10.97 13.13
N ILE A 80 -23.09 12.04 12.76
CA ILE A 80 -23.08 12.57 11.39
C ILE A 80 -21.76 13.31 11.13
N ASP A 81 -21.31 14.14 12.06
CA ASP A 81 -20.07 14.89 11.93
C ASP A 81 -18.83 13.96 11.85
N ASP A 82 -18.85 12.82 12.53
CA ASP A 82 -17.86 11.75 12.39
C ASP A 82 -17.87 11.09 11.00
N ALA A 83 -19.06 10.88 10.43
CA ALA A 83 -19.20 10.33 9.09
C ALA A 83 -18.69 11.31 8.02
N ILE A 84 -18.98 12.60 8.17
CA ILE A 84 -18.47 13.67 7.29
C ILE A 84 -16.94 13.69 7.36
N ARG A 85 -16.36 13.71 8.57
CA ARG A 85 -14.90 13.67 8.75
C ARG A 85 -14.24 12.44 8.11
N ALA A 86 -14.94 11.30 8.09
CA ALA A 86 -14.47 10.10 7.41
C ALA A 86 -14.37 10.28 5.89
N VAL A 87 -15.39 10.89 5.29
CA VAL A 87 -15.50 11.15 3.85
C VAL A 87 -14.53 12.24 3.42
N GLU A 88 -14.26 13.22 4.28
CA GLU A 88 -13.35 14.34 4.02
C GLU A 88 -11.88 14.00 4.27
N HIS A 89 -11.57 12.81 4.79
CA HIS A 89 -10.19 12.42 5.06
C HIS A 89 -9.35 12.41 3.78
N ALA A 90 -8.29 13.23 3.72
CA ALA A 90 -7.51 13.45 2.51
C ALA A 90 -7.00 12.16 1.85
N GLU A 91 -6.56 11.18 2.65
CA GLU A 91 -5.99 9.92 2.14
C GLU A 91 -7.02 8.78 1.97
N PHE A 92 -8.14 8.80 2.70
CA PHE A 92 -9.05 7.64 2.79
C PHE A 92 -10.45 7.95 2.27
N GLY A 93 -10.87 9.21 2.33
CA GLY A 93 -12.21 9.66 1.97
C GLY A 93 -12.57 9.31 0.52
N GLY A 94 -11.63 9.50 -0.41
CA GLY A 94 -11.83 9.14 -1.82
C GLY A 94 -12.07 7.65 -2.07
N HIS A 95 -11.70 6.79 -1.12
CA HIS A 95 -11.87 5.35 -1.20
C HIS A 95 -13.22 4.87 -0.66
N LEU A 96 -13.93 5.67 0.14
CA LEU A 96 -15.25 5.31 0.67
C LEU A 96 -16.31 5.37 -0.42
N LYS A 97 -16.89 4.21 -0.77
CA LYS A 97 -17.96 4.09 -1.78
C LYS A 97 -19.30 3.72 -1.17
N ASN A 98 -19.30 3.02 -0.04
CA ASN A 98 -20.50 2.53 0.61
C ASN A 98 -20.54 3.02 2.05
N LEU A 99 -21.56 3.83 2.39
CA LEU A 99 -21.83 4.24 3.76
C LEU A 99 -23.16 3.61 4.18
N THR A 100 -23.11 2.72 5.18
CA THR A 100 -24.31 2.10 5.76
C THR A 100 -24.68 2.86 7.02
N ILE A 101 -25.91 3.35 7.09
CA ILE A 101 -26.43 4.08 8.25
C ILE A 101 -27.44 3.19 8.96
N TYR A 102 -27.15 2.87 10.22
CA TYR A 102 -28.08 2.19 11.10
C TYR A 102 -28.84 3.24 11.91
N ILE A 103 -30.17 3.14 11.91
CA ILE A 103 -31.05 3.98 12.74
C ILE A 103 -31.61 3.07 13.82
N ASP A 104 -31.22 3.32 15.07
CA ASP A 104 -31.86 2.66 16.20
C ASP A 104 -33.07 3.48 16.66
N ARG A 105 -34.12 2.81 17.09
CA ARG A 105 -35.29 3.49 17.66
C ARG A 105 -34.95 3.84 19.10
N ILE A 106 -34.79 5.14 19.36
CA ILE A 106 -34.88 5.64 20.73
C ILE A 106 -36.38 5.58 21.09
N ASP A 107 -36.80 4.50 21.75
CA ASP A 107 -38.07 4.48 22.46
C ASP A 107 -37.94 5.49 23.62
N VAL A 108 -38.58 6.65 23.46
CA VAL A 108 -38.70 7.70 24.51
C VAL A 108 -39.92 7.42 25.37
#